data_AF-A0A4Z0NYS6-F1
#
_entry.id   AF-A0A4Z0NYS6-F1
#
_cell.length_a   1.000
_cell.length_b   1.000
_cell.length_c   1.000
_cell.angle_alpha   90.00
_cell.angle_beta   90.00
_cell.angle_gamma   90.00
#
_symmetry.space_group_name_H-M   'P 1'
#
loop_
_entity.id
_entity.type
_entity.pdbx_description
1 polymer ?
#
loop_
_entity_poly.entity_id
_entity_poly.type
_entity_poly.pdbx_seq_one_letter_code
_entity_poly.pdbx_strand_id
1 'polypeptide(L)'
;MVDLSRRSMLTGSWRNASNGILPPWARETTYFLAHCLRCDACIQACEADILQRGTGGYPSVDFKRGECSFCYACAQACTESLFLPRHTRAWDLIFTLTENCLARQSVECHRCQDSCEPMARRCRPTR
;
A
#
# COMPACT_ATOMS: atom_id res chain seq x y z
N MET A 1 -6.59 22.99 20.44
CA MET A 1 -6.43 22.12 19.25
C MET A 1 -6.16 20.71 19.75
N VAL A 2 -7.01 19.75 19.43
CA VAL A 2 -6.96 18.39 20.00
C VAL A 2 -5.98 17.55 19.20
N ASP A 3 -4.99 16.97 19.87
CA ASP A 3 -4.04 16.04 19.28
C ASP A 3 -4.73 14.74 18.86
N LEU A 4 -4.95 14.59 17.55
CA LEU A 4 -5.65 13.44 16.95
C LEU A 4 -4.81 12.16 17.05
N SER A 5 -3.49 12.29 17.13
CA SER A 5 -2.52 11.20 17.17
C SER A 5 -2.57 10.44 18.51
N ARG A 6 -2.75 11.15 19.63
CA ARG A 6 -2.93 10.55 20.97
C ARG A 6 -4.26 9.82 21.11
N ARG A 7 -5.33 10.28 20.46
CA ARG A 7 -6.67 9.64 20.51
C ARG A 7 -6.71 8.31 19.75
N SER A 8 -5.98 8.20 18.64
CA SER A 8 -5.98 6.99 17.83
C SER A 8 -5.13 5.85 18.43
N MET A 9 -4.24 6.17 19.37
CA MET A 9 -3.55 5.16 20.21
C MET A 9 -4.52 4.50 21.21
N LEU A 10 -5.41 5.27 21.82
CA LEU A 10 -6.32 4.78 22.87
C LEU A 10 -7.51 3.96 22.33
N THR A 11 -7.86 4.15 21.06
CA THR A 11 -9.02 3.49 20.42
C THR A 11 -8.65 2.22 19.64
N GLY A 12 -7.37 1.80 19.66
CA GLY A 12 -6.89 0.66 18.86
C GLY A 12 -6.88 0.90 17.34
N SER A 13 -7.41 2.05 16.90
CA SER A 13 -7.49 2.49 15.51
C SER A 13 -6.12 2.57 14.83
N TRP A 14 -5.05 2.87 15.57
CA TRP A 14 -3.67 2.84 15.06
C TRP A 14 -3.19 1.45 14.66
N ARG A 15 -3.50 0.41 15.47
CA ARG A 15 -3.05 -0.97 15.21
C ARG A 15 -3.72 -1.56 13.97
N ASN A 16 -4.96 -1.16 13.71
CA ASN A 16 -5.65 -1.60 12.49
C ASN A 16 -5.27 -0.76 11.27
N ALA A 17 -4.90 0.50 11.44
CA ALA A 17 -4.40 1.35 10.37
C ALA A 17 -3.03 0.87 9.84
N SER A 18 -2.17 0.33 10.72
CA SER A 18 -0.88 -0.27 10.31
C SER A 18 -1.00 -1.54 9.47
N ASN A 19 -2.19 -2.15 9.37
CA ASN A 19 -2.41 -3.33 8.52
C ASN A 19 -2.74 -2.98 7.06
N GLY A 20 -3.04 -1.72 6.76
CA GLY A 20 -3.32 -1.28 5.39
C GLY A 20 -2.04 -1.03 4.58
N ILE A 21 -2.10 -1.28 3.27
CA ILE A 21 -1.05 -0.84 2.35
C ILE A 21 -1.17 0.67 2.21
N LEU A 22 -0.13 1.42 2.56
CA LEU A 22 -0.11 2.88 2.42
C LEU A 22 0.02 3.30 0.95
N PRO A 23 -0.39 4.54 0.61
CA PRO A 23 -0.15 5.12 -0.72
C PRO A 23 1.31 5.02 -1.17
N PRO A 24 1.60 5.05 -2.48
CA PRO A 24 2.97 4.99 -2.97
C PRO A 24 3.77 6.20 -2.51
N TRP A 25 5.06 6.01 -2.28
CA TRP A 25 6.01 6.96 -1.69
C TRP A 25 5.65 7.43 -0.29
N ALA A 26 4.71 6.81 0.42
CA ALA A 26 4.48 7.14 1.82
C ALA A 26 5.78 6.95 2.62
N ARG A 27 6.07 7.90 3.51
CA ARG A 27 7.10 7.76 4.54
C ARG A 27 6.78 6.60 5.49
N GLU A 28 7.69 6.33 6.42
CA GLU A 28 7.53 5.28 7.42
C GLU A 28 6.16 5.35 8.11
N THR A 29 5.54 4.19 8.30
CA THR A 29 4.16 4.07 8.79
C THR A 29 3.93 4.88 10.07
N THR A 30 4.85 4.84 11.02
CA THR A 30 4.72 5.59 12.29
C THR A 30 4.64 7.10 12.06
N TYR A 31 5.49 7.64 11.19
CA TYR A 31 5.48 9.07 10.86
C TYR A 31 4.23 9.44 10.08
N PHE A 32 3.85 8.62 9.11
CA PHE A 32 2.64 8.82 8.32
C PHE A 32 1.39 8.87 9.21
N LEU A 33 1.24 7.90 10.12
CA LEU A 33 0.09 7.84 11.04
C LEU A 33 0.09 8.98 12.07
N ALA A 34 1.25 9.51 12.44
CA ALA A 34 1.36 10.62 13.39
C ALA A 34 1.03 11.99 12.79
N HIS A 35 1.26 12.18 11.49
CA HIS A 35 1.15 13.49 10.83
C HIS A 35 0.04 13.56 9.78
N CYS A 36 -0.56 12.42 9.39
CA CYS A 36 -1.67 12.41 8.45
C CYS A 36 -2.94 13.02 9.06
N LEU A 37 -3.40 14.11 8.46
CA LEU A 37 -4.62 14.83 8.85
C LEU A 37 -5.92 14.12 8.46
N ARG A 38 -5.85 13.04 7.65
CA ARG A 38 -7.01 12.27 7.17
C ARG A 38 -8.01 13.13 6.38
N CYS A 39 -7.50 14.04 5.55
CA CYS A 39 -8.29 15.00 4.75
C CYS A 39 -8.78 14.44 3.39
N ASP A 40 -8.45 13.20 3.05
CA ASP A 40 -8.76 12.54 1.77
C ASP A 40 -8.18 13.18 0.49
N ALA A 41 -7.38 14.24 0.57
CA ALA A 41 -6.83 14.90 -0.63
C ALA A 41 -6.08 13.92 -1.56
N CYS A 42 -5.27 13.02 -0.99
CA CYS A 42 -4.58 11.98 -1.75
C CYS A 42 -5.52 10.94 -2.37
N ILE A 43 -6.66 10.65 -1.74
CA ILE A 43 -7.67 9.72 -2.25
C ILE A 43 -8.36 10.34 -3.48
N GLN A 44 -8.79 11.60 -3.37
CA GLN A 44 -9.47 12.32 -4.46
C GLN A 44 -8.56 12.57 -5.66
N ALA A 45 -7.26 12.73 -5.44
CA ALA A 45 -6.28 12.92 -6.51
C ALA A 45 -5.88 11.61 -7.21
N CYS A 46 -6.36 10.44 -6.76
CA CYS A 46 -6.00 9.17 -7.35
C CYS A 46 -6.87 8.88 -8.58
N GLU A 47 -6.35 9.20 -9.77
CA GLU A 47 -7.04 8.96 -11.05
C GLU A 47 -7.39 7.48 -11.29
N ALA A 48 -6.54 6.57 -10.80
CA ALA A 48 -6.77 5.12 -10.90
C ALA A 48 -7.81 4.59 -9.89
N ASP A 49 -8.29 5.44 -8.97
CA ASP A 49 -9.31 5.11 -7.97
C ASP A 49 -8.98 3.86 -7.11
N ILE A 50 -7.70 3.64 -6.85
CA ILE A 50 -7.22 2.53 -6.00
C ILE A 50 -7.04 2.92 -4.53
N LEU A 51 -7.04 4.22 -4.21
CA LEU A 51 -6.93 4.70 -2.85
C LEU A 51 -8.33 4.79 -2.23
N GLN A 52 -8.48 4.28 -1.02
CA GLN A 52 -9.71 4.38 -0.25
C GLN A 52 -9.42 4.73 1.20
N ARG A 53 -10.46 5.17 1.91
CA ARG A 53 -10.36 5.39 3.35
C ARG A 53 -10.35 4.02 4.04
N GLY A 54 -9.18 3.62 4.52
CA GLY A 54 -8.97 2.39 5.26
C GLY A 54 -9.31 2.53 6.75
N THR A 55 -8.96 1.49 7.50
CA THR A 55 -9.24 1.44 8.94
C THR A 55 -8.57 2.58 9.69
N GLY A 56 -9.31 3.21 10.60
CA GLY A 56 -8.83 4.39 11.34
C GLY A 56 -8.84 5.71 10.58
N GLY A 57 -9.41 5.71 9.36
CA GLY A 57 -9.58 6.89 8.53
C GLY A 57 -8.33 7.27 7.73
N TYR A 58 -7.31 6.41 7.70
CA TYR A 58 -6.10 6.64 6.92
C TYR A 58 -6.28 6.15 5.48
N PRO A 59 -5.64 6.79 4.49
CA PRO A 59 -5.67 6.30 3.12
C PRO A 59 -4.99 4.92 3.04
N SER A 60 -5.59 4.00 2.30
CA SER A 60 -5.04 2.68 2.02
C SER A 60 -5.32 2.27 0.58
N VAL A 61 -4.39 1.51 0.01
CA VAL A 61 -4.47 0.98 -1.36
C VAL A 61 -5.34 -0.27 -1.39
N ASP A 62 -6.24 -0.35 -2.37
CA ASP A 62 -7.01 -1.53 -2.71
C ASP A 62 -6.73 -1.96 -4.16
N PHE A 63 -5.85 -2.95 -4.32
CA PHE A 63 -5.49 -3.51 -5.63
C PHE A 63 -6.61 -4.34 -6.28
N LYS A 64 -7.77 -4.53 -5.63
CA LYS A 64 -8.94 -5.13 -6.29
C LYS A 64 -9.64 -4.14 -7.23
N ARG A 65 -9.45 -2.84 -7.01
CA ARG A 65 -10.07 -1.77 -7.81
C ARG A 65 -9.27 -1.43 -9.06
N GLY A 66 -7.99 -1.77 -9.09
CA GLY A 66 -7.10 -1.50 -10.21
C GLY A 66 -5.64 -1.50 -9.80
N GLU A 67 -4.83 -0.82 -10.58
CA GLU A 67 -3.38 -0.73 -10.42
C GLU A 67 -2.92 0.72 -10.27
N CYS A 68 -1.72 0.90 -9.72
CA CYS A 68 -1.12 2.22 -9.63
C CYS A 68 -0.32 2.53 -10.89
N SER A 69 -0.61 3.65 -11.55
CA SER A 69 0.12 4.14 -12.72
C SER A 69 1.40 4.91 -12.37
N PHE A 70 1.76 5.02 -11.08
CA PHE A 70 2.91 5.79 -10.60
C PHE A 70 2.93 7.26 -11.09
N CYS A 71 1.74 7.87 -11.22
CA CYS A 71 1.58 9.26 -11.69
C CYS A 71 2.06 10.32 -10.69
N TYR A 72 2.22 9.95 -9.41
CA TYR A 72 2.62 10.83 -8.31
C TYR A 72 1.55 11.86 -7.86
N ALA A 73 0.34 11.83 -8.43
CA ALA A 73 -0.74 12.78 -8.11
C ALA A 73 -1.16 12.75 -6.63
N CYS A 74 -1.22 11.57 -6.02
CA CYS A 74 -1.57 11.43 -4.59
C CYS A 74 -0.55 12.08 -3.65
N ALA A 75 0.73 12.05 -4.01
CA ALA A 75 1.81 12.68 -3.25
C ALA A 75 1.81 14.21 -3.46
N GLN A 76 1.56 14.67 -4.68
CA GLN A 76 1.46 16.11 -5.00
C GLN A 76 0.27 16.79 -4.35
N ALA A 77 -0.86 16.09 -4.20
CA ALA A 77 -2.05 16.64 -3.56
C ALA A 77 -1.93 16.75 -2.03
N CYS A 78 -0.91 16.15 -1.42
CA CYS A 78 -0.70 16.21 0.01
C CYS A 78 0.02 17.50 0.40
N THR A 79 -0.61 18.31 1.25
CA THR A 79 -0.02 19.53 1.80
C THR A 79 1.06 19.25 2.85
N GLU A 80 1.03 18.06 3.44
CA GLU A 80 1.96 17.62 4.49
C GLU A 80 3.15 16.87 3.87
N SER A 81 4.30 16.89 4.56
CA SER A 81 5.53 16.22 4.12
C SER A 81 5.52 14.69 4.36
N LEU A 82 4.42 14.03 4.01
CA LEU A 82 4.16 12.60 4.26
C LEU A 82 4.72 11.66 3.19
N PHE A 83 5.12 12.22 2.05
CA PHE A 83 5.57 11.46 0.88
C PHE A 83 7.05 11.73 0.59
N LEU A 84 7.74 10.69 0.13
CA LEU A 84 9.10 10.72 -0.39
C LEU A 84 9.11 11.26 -1.83
N PRO A 85 10.26 11.76 -2.33
CA PRO A 85 10.40 12.23 -3.70
C PRO A 85 10.09 11.14 -4.74
N ARG A 86 9.51 11.53 -5.89
CA ARG A 86 9.08 10.61 -6.96
C ARG A 86 10.18 9.65 -7.47
N HIS A 87 11.45 10.06 -7.40
CA HIS A 87 12.58 9.27 -7.88
C HIS A 87 12.99 8.14 -6.91
N THR A 88 12.42 8.08 -5.69
CA THR A 88 12.62 6.94 -4.80
C THR A 88 11.68 5.79 -5.17
N ARG A 89 11.88 4.62 -4.55
CA ARG A 89 10.94 3.50 -4.68
C ARG A 89 9.56 3.93 -4.18
N ALA A 90 8.53 3.58 -4.97
CA ALA A 90 7.13 3.83 -4.62
C ALA A 90 6.68 2.97 -3.44
N TRP A 91 7.20 1.76 -3.33
CA TRP A 91 6.96 0.87 -2.21
C TRP A 91 8.14 -0.05 -1.97
N ASP A 92 8.22 -0.57 -0.75
CA ASP A 92 8.97 -1.77 -0.40
C ASP A 92 7.99 -2.92 -0.06
N LEU A 93 7.10 -3.25 -1.00
CA LEU A 93 6.12 -4.32 -0.82
C LEU A 93 6.75 -5.68 -1.10
N ILE A 94 6.60 -6.61 -0.14
CA ILE A 94 6.97 -8.02 -0.29
C ILE A 94 5.69 -8.84 -0.34
N PHE A 95 5.52 -9.62 -1.41
CA PHE A 95 4.40 -10.55 -1.54
C PHE A 95 4.88 -11.96 -1.27
N THR A 96 4.20 -12.66 -0.37
CA THR A 96 4.49 -14.05 -0.01
C THR A 96 3.46 -14.98 -0.64
N LEU A 97 3.93 -16.05 -1.30
CA LEU A 97 3.07 -17.11 -1.80
C LEU A 97 2.66 -18.03 -0.65
N THR A 98 1.36 -18.18 -0.44
CA THR A 98 0.79 -19.01 0.65
C THR A 98 0.71 -20.49 0.25
N GLU A 99 0.25 -21.34 1.17
CA GLU A 99 0.05 -22.78 0.94
C GLU A 99 -0.97 -23.09 -0.17
N ASN A 100 -1.81 -22.13 -0.54
CA ASN A 100 -2.77 -22.25 -1.65
C ASN A 100 -2.11 -22.12 -3.03
N CYS A 101 -0.81 -21.90 -3.09
CA CYS A 101 -0.07 -21.86 -4.36
C CYS A 101 -0.03 -23.26 -4.98
N LEU A 102 -0.66 -23.42 -6.15
CA LEU A 102 -0.68 -24.69 -6.89
C LEU A 102 0.71 -25.27 -7.14
N ALA A 103 1.71 -24.41 -7.45
CA ALA A 103 3.09 -24.84 -7.64
C ALA A 103 3.75 -25.41 -6.37
N ARG A 104 3.29 -25.02 -5.17
CA ARG A 104 3.71 -25.64 -3.89
C ARG A 104 3.00 -26.96 -3.61
N GLN A 105 1.86 -27.19 -4.27
CA GLN A 105 1.07 -28.42 -4.20
C GLN A 105 1.40 -29.38 -5.35
N SER A 106 2.59 -29.24 -5.95
CA SER A 106 3.07 -30.06 -7.07
C SER A 106 2.19 -30.02 -8.33
N VAL A 107 1.41 -28.95 -8.52
CA VAL A 107 0.64 -28.69 -9.73
C VAL A 107 1.35 -27.66 -10.59
N GLU A 108 1.56 -27.96 -11.87
CA GLU A 108 2.17 -27.04 -12.82
C GLU A 108 1.31 -25.78 -13.00
N CYS A 109 1.88 -24.61 -12.68
CA CYS A 109 1.19 -23.33 -12.72
C CYS A 109 2.17 -22.19 -13.01
N HIS A 110 1.98 -21.52 -14.15
CA HIS A 110 2.81 -20.39 -14.59
C HIS A 110 2.12 -19.02 -14.44
N ARG A 111 0.89 -18.97 -13.92
CA ARG A 111 0.08 -17.73 -13.80
C ARG A 111 0.84 -16.54 -13.23
N CYS A 112 1.50 -16.71 -12.08
CA CYS A 112 2.26 -15.63 -11.44
C CYS A 112 3.54 -15.25 -12.19
N GLN A 113 4.09 -16.16 -12.98
CA GLN A 113 5.27 -15.94 -13.82
C GLN A 113 4.88 -15.20 -15.09
N ASP A 114 3.78 -15.59 -15.74
CA ASP A 114 3.30 -14.97 -16.99
C ASP A 114 2.79 -13.54 -16.76
N SER A 115 2.19 -13.28 -15.59
CA SER A 115 1.73 -11.93 -15.21
C SER A 115 2.85 -10.99 -14.76
N CYS A 116 4.05 -11.49 -14.51
CA CYS A 116 5.20 -10.69 -14.12
C CYS A 116 6.14 -10.59 -15.31
N GLU A 117 6.75 -9.42 -15.55
CA GLU A 117 7.80 -9.33 -16.56
C GLU A 117 8.90 -10.38 -16.30
N PRO A 118 9.58 -10.89 -17.35
CA PRO A 118 10.34 -12.16 -17.35
C PRO A 118 11.45 -12.31 -16.29
N MET A 119 11.72 -11.29 -15.48
CA MET A 119 12.77 -11.25 -14.48
C MET A 119 12.29 -10.97 -13.04
N ALA A 120 10.98 -10.76 -12.81
CA ALA A 120 10.50 -10.35 -11.49
C ALA A 120 10.41 -11.51 -10.47
N ARG A 121 10.14 -12.75 -10.89
CA ARG A 121 10.18 -13.93 -10.01
C ARG A 121 10.57 -15.21 -10.77
N ARG A 122 11.49 -15.98 -10.20
CA ARG A 122 11.83 -17.34 -10.66
C ARG A 122 11.10 -18.36 -9.78
N CYS A 123 9.93 -18.83 -10.21
CA CYS A 123 9.24 -19.94 -9.53
C CYS A 123 9.97 -21.24 -9.85
N ARG A 124 10.50 -21.93 -8.82
CA ARG A 124 10.99 -23.31 -8.94
C ARG A 124 10.00 -24.23 -8.24
N PRO A 125 9.40 -25.22 -8.93
CA PRO A 125 8.64 -26.26 -8.25
C PRO A 125 9.59 -27.06 -7.34
N THR A 126 9.15 -27.32 -6.11
CA THR A 126 9.82 -28.24 -5.20
C THR A 126 9.53 -29.67 -5.69
N ARG A 127 10.59 -30.47 -5.91
CA ARG A 127 10.49 -31.91 -6.15
C ARG A 127 10.05 -32.64 -4.89
#